data_AF-A0A9W9ZSQ7-F1
#
_entry.id   AF-A0A9W9ZSQ7-F1
#
_cell.length_a   1.000
_cell.length_b   1.000
_cell.length_c   1.000
_cell.angle_alpha   90.00
_cell.angle_beta   90.00
_cell.angle_gamma   90.00
#
_symmetry.space_group_name_H-M   'P 1'
#
loop_
_entity.id
_entity.type
_entity.pdbx_description
1 polymer ?
#
loop_
_entity_poly.entity_id
_entity_poly.type
_entity_poly.pdbx_seq_one_letter_code
_entity_poly.pdbx_strand_id
1 'polypeptide(L)'
;MSGDLQATIEFAVEFSTFHNIDLFQRGYYHIRCTLKPPVKAAACTEAEKTLEVGSDIQGPEYRFGATISPSGGTAISKTFQILYRNESIVLNDSFVFRLQMLVNSDKVVQEIDQADYEMTVELFFSDSDYGVDSVDSLTVASTQTLKLHMSCVKGLHHHVPILFDYYHFAVMDTTIHATVTALGLPDNSIVRPVKNSWLGKQPSNPRVSTPTFYVALFSNKALAPQSSKTSLVEKQLHFAYDTHRALCSTLLSAQTNLLAYFQCLTELLPDNQRMEIGMVDYGEKLDALCSTVEATVGCEETFSQVCSDLNNLSSELSLAWSQFLEFFTLNKAILPFMRKEHHNQRLSHFSEAFSLRSIHGMNFKAHQISCFNNIRAWLRASRDLVITRPFLQYKWSVLC
;
A
#
# COMPACT_ATOMS: atom_id res chain seq x y z
N MET A 1 -2.92 21.89 5.67
CA MET A 1 -3.42 20.90 4.70
C MET A 1 -4.80 20.51 5.20
N SER A 2 -5.83 20.90 4.45
CA SER A 2 -7.24 20.82 4.84
C SER A 2 -7.85 19.63 4.12
N GLY A 3 -7.98 18.50 4.80
CA GLY A 3 -8.96 17.47 4.44
C GLY A 3 -10.12 17.54 5.42
N ASP A 4 -11.32 17.25 4.95
CA ASP A 4 -12.54 17.23 5.75
C ASP A 4 -12.90 15.80 6.22
N LEU A 5 -12.34 14.79 5.56
CA LEU A 5 -12.44 13.37 5.87
C LEU A 5 -11.06 12.77 6.16
N GLN A 6 -11.08 11.61 6.81
CA GLN A 6 -9.93 10.73 6.97
C GLN A 6 -10.14 9.46 6.14
N ALA A 7 -9.15 9.14 5.32
CA ALA A 7 -9.03 7.85 4.66
C ALA A 7 -8.05 6.96 5.44
N THR A 8 -8.44 5.70 5.63
CA THR A 8 -7.57 4.65 6.15
C THR A 8 -7.21 3.71 5.01
N ILE A 9 -5.91 3.50 4.80
CA ILE A 9 -5.34 2.63 3.79
C ILE A 9 -4.44 1.64 4.51
N GLU A 10 -4.60 0.35 4.23
CA GLU A 10 -3.73 -0.67 4.80
C GLU A 10 -2.82 -1.25 3.72
N PHE A 11 -1.53 -1.36 4.03
CA PHE A 11 -0.51 -1.99 3.18
C PHE A 11 0.02 -3.24 3.90
N ALA A 12 -0.37 -4.41 3.42
CA ALA A 12 0.24 -5.68 3.82
C ALA A 12 1.52 -5.92 3.01
N VAL A 13 2.62 -6.16 3.73
CA VAL A 13 3.96 -6.40 3.18
C VAL A 13 4.43 -7.77 3.64
N GLU A 14 4.74 -8.61 2.67
CA GLU A 14 5.10 -10.00 2.87
C GLU A 14 6.53 -10.24 2.43
N PHE A 15 7.40 -10.66 3.35
CA PHE A 15 8.75 -11.13 3.04
C PHE A 15 8.75 -12.65 3.03
N SER A 16 8.78 -13.25 1.83
CA SER A 16 8.76 -14.70 1.69
C SER A 16 10.14 -15.30 1.89
N THR A 17 11.08 -15.01 0.99
CA THR A 17 12.40 -15.64 0.98
C THR A 17 13.49 -14.61 0.70
N PHE A 18 14.54 -14.63 1.51
CA PHE A 18 15.78 -13.89 1.25
C PHE A 18 16.75 -14.79 0.48
N HIS A 19 17.24 -14.31 -0.66
CA HIS A 19 18.21 -15.01 -1.51
C HIS A 19 19.56 -14.30 -1.43
N ASN A 20 20.53 -14.92 -0.76
CA ASN A 20 21.92 -14.46 -0.78
C ASN A 20 22.57 -14.91 -2.09
N ILE A 21 22.86 -14.00 -3.02
CA ILE A 21 23.53 -14.33 -4.28
C ILE A 21 25.06 -14.23 -4.12
N ASP A 22 25.53 -13.12 -3.54
CA ASP A 22 26.95 -12.85 -3.29
C ASP A 22 27.18 -11.77 -2.21
N LEU A 23 26.63 -11.96 -1.00
CA LEU A 23 27.01 -11.15 0.15
C LEU A 23 28.48 -11.36 0.50
N PHE A 24 29.24 -10.28 0.64
CA PHE A 24 30.68 -10.33 0.93
C PHE A 24 30.99 -10.75 2.36
N GLN A 25 30.06 -10.52 3.28
CA GLN A 25 30.26 -10.76 4.70
C GLN A 25 29.32 -11.87 5.18
N ARG A 26 29.85 -12.72 6.06
CA ARG A 26 29.05 -13.68 6.82
C ARG A 26 28.66 -13.03 8.13
N GLY A 27 27.52 -13.43 8.67
CA GLY A 27 27.04 -12.86 9.93
C GLY A 27 25.53 -12.83 9.99
N TYR A 28 25.00 -11.95 10.82
CA TYR A 28 23.59 -11.82 11.07
C TYR A 28 22.99 -10.68 10.28
N TYR A 29 21.80 -10.93 9.74
CA TYR A 29 21.04 -10.00 8.93
C TYR A 29 19.59 -9.95 9.38
N HIS A 30 18.96 -8.81 9.18
CA HIS A 30 17.50 -8.68 9.15
C HIS A 30 17.12 -7.56 8.19
N ILE A 31 15.84 -7.45 7.90
CA ILE A 31 15.28 -6.39 7.08
C ILE A 31 14.47 -5.47 7.99
N ARG A 32 14.68 -4.17 7.84
CA ARG A 32 13.80 -3.14 8.40
C ARG A 32 13.00 -2.51 7.28
N CYS A 33 11.70 -2.35 7.50
CA CYS A 33 10.77 -1.81 6.52
C CYS A 33 9.94 -0.70 7.14
N THR A 34 9.83 0.42 6.43
CA THR A 34 9.02 1.58 6.83
C THR A 34 8.18 2.06 5.65
N LEU A 35 6.93 2.43 5.92
CA LEU A 35 6.07 3.13 4.97
C LEU A 35 6.11 4.63 5.32
N LYS A 36 6.57 5.46 4.38
CA LYS A 36 6.59 6.91 4.55
C LYS A 36 5.24 7.49 4.14
N PRO A 37 4.59 8.29 5.01
CA PRO A 37 3.34 8.96 4.65
C PRO A 37 3.58 9.99 3.54
N PRO A 38 2.57 10.27 2.69
CA PRO A 38 2.68 11.29 1.64
C PRO A 38 2.96 12.68 2.22
N VAL A 39 4.04 13.34 1.78
CA VAL A 39 4.52 14.64 2.33
C VAL A 39 3.49 15.78 2.17
N LYS A 40 2.60 15.67 1.17
CA LYS A 40 1.60 16.70 0.85
C LYS A 40 0.28 16.54 1.63
N ALA A 41 0.14 15.48 2.42
CA ALA A 41 -1.06 15.20 3.20
C ALA A 41 -0.73 15.19 4.70
N ALA A 42 -1.68 15.60 5.53
CA ALA A 42 -1.60 15.33 6.96
C ALA A 42 -1.90 13.85 7.17
N ALA A 43 -0.90 13.08 7.60
CA ALA A 43 -1.00 11.63 7.66
C ALA A 43 -0.15 11.03 8.79
N CYS A 44 -0.58 9.87 9.28
CA CYS A 44 0.08 9.07 10.30
C CYS A 44 0.17 7.62 9.81
N THR A 45 1.22 6.91 10.21
CA THR A 45 1.41 5.50 9.85
C THR A 45 1.79 4.70 11.07
N GLU A 46 1.09 3.59 11.26
CA GLU A 46 1.36 2.60 12.31
C GLU A 46 1.59 1.24 11.66
N ALA A 47 2.53 0.46 12.18
CA ALA A 47 2.83 -0.88 11.71
C ALA A 47 2.39 -1.91 12.75
N GLU A 48 1.75 -2.97 12.28
CA GLU A 48 1.32 -4.11 13.07
C GLU A 48 1.92 -5.38 12.46
N LYS A 49 2.31 -6.34 13.30
CA LYS A 49 2.74 -7.66 12.84
C LYS A 49 1.49 -8.55 12.66
N THR A 50 1.35 -9.21 11.51
CA THR A 50 0.28 -10.20 11.33
C THR A 50 0.59 -11.43 12.19
N LEU A 51 -0.41 -11.91 12.94
CA LEU A 51 -0.26 -13.13 13.74
C LEU A 51 0.00 -14.33 12.84
N GLU A 52 0.98 -15.15 13.20
CA GLU A 52 1.41 -16.30 12.40
C GLU A 52 0.34 -17.41 12.46
N VAL A 53 -0.41 -17.62 11.37
CA VAL A 53 -1.29 -18.79 11.23
C VAL A 53 -0.41 -20.01 10.92
N GLY A 54 0.09 -20.66 11.97
CA GLY A 54 0.70 -21.99 11.89
C GLY A 54 2.23 -22.10 11.93
N SER A 55 2.96 -21.08 12.40
CA SER A 55 4.43 -21.20 12.59
C SER A 55 4.92 -20.61 13.91
N ASP A 56 4.35 -21.04 15.03
CA ASP A 56 4.88 -20.72 16.37
C ASP A 56 6.23 -21.42 16.69
N ILE A 57 7.10 -21.53 15.69
CA ILE A 57 8.44 -22.06 15.86
C ILE A 57 9.37 -20.91 15.48
N GLN A 58 9.91 -20.24 16.50
CA GLN A 58 11.30 -19.79 16.43
C GLN A 58 12.10 -21.02 15.99
N GLY A 59 12.26 -21.20 14.68
CA GLY A 59 13.17 -22.19 14.15
C GLY A 59 14.51 -21.93 14.84
N PRO A 60 15.24 -22.96 15.29
CA PRO A 60 16.54 -22.78 15.95
C PRO A 60 17.55 -21.99 15.08
N GLU A 61 17.22 -21.76 13.81
CA GLU A 61 17.93 -20.96 12.82
C GLU A 61 17.79 -19.43 12.96
N TYR A 62 16.77 -18.90 13.64
CA TYR A 62 16.58 -17.46 13.82
C TYR A 62 17.06 -16.97 15.18
N ARG A 63 17.84 -15.89 15.19
CA ARG A 63 18.33 -15.28 16.43
C ARG A 63 17.25 -14.49 17.16
N PHE A 64 16.42 -13.76 16.40
CA PHE A 64 15.29 -12.99 16.90
C PHE A 64 14.09 -13.19 15.98
N GLY A 65 12.89 -13.22 16.55
CA GLY A 65 11.65 -13.25 15.76
C GLY A 65 11.33 -11.89 15.13
N ALA A 66 10.51 -11.90 14.08
CA ALA A 66 9.99 -10.67 13.50
C ALA A 66 9.20 -9.86 14.54
N THR A 67 9.38 -8.54 14.52
CA THR A 67 8.83 -7.60 15.51
C THR A 67 8.57 -6.22 14.90
N ILE A 68 7.87 -5.36 15.64
CA ILE A 68 7.72 -3.94 15.32
C ILE A 68 8.65 -3.15 16.26
N SER A 69 9.30 -2.12 15.75
CA SER A 69 10.12 -1.23 16.57
C SER A 69 9.31 -0.63 17.73
N PRO A 70 9.91 -0.27 18.87
CA PRO A 70 9.20 0.37 19.97
C PRO A 70 8.46 1.66 19.60
N SER A 71 8.88 2.32 18.51
CA SER A 71 8.24 3.53 17.97
C SER A 71 6.97 3.26 17.17
N GLY A 72 6.65 2.00 16.84
CA GLY A 72 5.47 1.59 16.09
C GLY A 72 5.53 1.76 14.57
N GLY A 73 6.52 2.48 14.03
CA GLY A 73 6.56 2.81 12.58
C GLY A 73 7.45 1.91 11.70
N THR A 74 8.20 0.99 12.29
CA THR A 74 9.17 0.14 11.56
C THR A 74 8.89 -1.33 11.81
N ALA A 75 8.64 -2.07 10.74
CA ALA A 75 8.62 -3.52 10.75
C ALA A 75 10.04 -4.07 10.68
N ILE A 76 10.34 -5.10 11.46
CA ILE A 76 11.65 -5.77 11.49
C ILE A 76 11.40 -7.26 11.26
N SER A 77 12.03 -7.82 10.22
CA SER A 77 11.96 -9.24 9.91
C SER A 77 12.61 -10.09 11.02
N LYS A 78 12.46 -11.41 10.93
CA LYS A 78 13.31 -12.34 11.68
C LYS A 78 14.79 -12.01 11.44
N THR A 79 15.62 -12.15 12.47
CA THR A 79 17.07 -12.03 12.34
C THR A 79 17.65 -13.40 12.03
N PHE A 80 18.28 -13.51 10.86
CA PHE A 80 18.81 -14.76 10.32
C PHE A 80 20.32 -14.68 10.13
N GLN A 81 20.98 -15.84 10.11
CA GLN A 81 22.41 -15.93 9.88
C GLN A 81 22.70 -16.37 8.44
N ILE A 82 23.68 -15.72 7.81
CA ILE A 82 24.21 -16.07 6.50
C ILE A 82 25.61 -16.67 6.69
N LEU A 83 25.78 -17.91 6.27
CA LEU A 83 27.00 -18.71 6.40
C LEU A 83 27.62 -19.04 5.05
N TYR A 84 26.82 -19.19 4.00
CA TYR A 84 27.26 -19.68 2.70
C TYR A 84 26.82 -18.75 1.58
N ARG A 85 27.62 -18.74 0.50
CA ARG A 85 27.23 -18.08 -0.74
C ARG A 85 26.11 -18.88 -1.40
N ASN A 86 25.19 -18.19 -2.09
CA ASN A 86 24.10 -18.81 -2.84
C ASN A 86 23.16 -19.64 -1.94
N GLU A 87 22.83 -19.10 -0.77
CA GLU A 87 21.86 -19.68 0.16
C GLU A 87 20.55 -18.89 0.16
N SER A 88 19.45 -19.55 0.55
CA SER A 88 18.14 -18.92 0.63
C SER A 88 17.52 -19.19 1.99
N ILE A 89 17.00 -18.15 2.61
CA ILE A 89 16.41 -18.17 3.95
C ILE A 89 14.92 -17.84 3.84
N VAL A 90 14.07 -18.73 4.32
CA VAL A 90 12.61 -18.56 4.25
C VAL A 90 12.15 -17.76 5.47
N LEU A 91 11.77 -16.50 5.28
CA LEU A 91 11.34 -15.65 6.40
C LEU A 91 9.86 -15.84 6.73
N ASN A 92 9.00 -15.85 5.70
CA ASN A 92 7.54 -15.84 5.86
C ASN A 92 7.08 -14.81 6.91
N ASP A 93 7.61 -13.59 6.82
CA ASP A 93 7.19 -12.48 7.68
C ASP A 93 6.11 -11.67 6.98
N SER A 94 5.07 -11.28 7.73
CA SER A 94 3.99 -10.41 7.24
C SER A 94 3.74 -9.27 8.20
N PHE A 95 3.61 -8.07 7.65
CA PHE A 95 3.36 -6.85 8.38
C PHE A 95 2.25 -6.05 7.70
N VAL A 96 1.41 -5.37 8.48
CA VAL A 96 0.39 -4.45 7.96
C VAL A 96 0.74 -3.04 8.43
N PHE A 97 0.93 -2.13 7.47
CA PHE A 97 1.05 -0.71 7.73
C PHE A 97 -0.31 -0.04 7.54
N ARG A 98 -0.88 0.50 8.61
CA ARG A 98 -2.10 1.31 8.57
C ARG A 98 -1.72 2.78 8.39
N LEU A 99 -1.99 3.31 7.21
CA LEU A 99 -1.85 4.72 6.87
C LEU A 99 -3.20 5.41 7.05
N GLN A 100 -3.23 6.44 7.89
CA GLN A 100 -4.37 7.34 8.00
C GLN A 100 -3.98 8.69 7.38
N MET A 101 -4.77 9.20 6.44
CA MET A 101 -4.50 10.47 5.78
C MET A 101 -5.76 11.32 5.63
N LEU A 102 -5.63 12.64 5.80
CA LEU A 102 -6.73 13.57 5.55
C LEU A 102 -6.92 13.79 4.06
N VAL A 103 -8.18 13.72 3.61
CA VAL A 103 -8.60 13.92 2.22
C VAL A 103 -9.81 14.85 2.14
N ASN A 104 -10.00 15.48 0.98
CA ASN A 104 -11.20 16.25 0.68
C ASN A 104 -12.29 15.34 0.12
N SER A 105 -13.50 15.45 0.67
CA SER A 105 -14.67 14.65 0.31
C SER A 105 -15.05 14.70 -1.17
N ASP A 106 -14.75 15.81 -1.86
CA ASP A 106 -15.00 15.98 -3.31
C ASP A 106 -13.88 15.41 -4.19
N LYS A 107 -12.74 14.98 -3.61
CA LYS A 107 -11.52 14.57 -4.33
C LYS A 107 -10.86 13.31 -3.79
N VAL A 108 -11.59 12.49 -3.02
CA VAL A 108 -11.06 11.29 -2.36
C VAL A 108 -10.24 10.40 -3.32
N VAL A 109 -10.82 10.00 -4.45
CA VAL A 109 -10.13 9.13 -5.43
C VAL A 109 -8.88 9.81 -5.98
N GLN A 110 -8.97 11.09 -6.32
CA GLN A 110 -7.84 11.83 -6.89
C GLN A 110 -6.68 11.95 -5.89
N GLU A 111 -6.97 12.31 -4.64
CA GLU A 111 -5.94 12.53 -3.61
C GLU A 111 -5.26 11.24 -3.16
N ILE A 112 -5.99 10.12 -3.15
CA ILE A 112 -5.44 8.79 -2.88
C ILE A 112 -4.59 8.30 -4.06
N ASP A 113 -5.11 8.35 -5.30
CA ASP A 113 -4.38 7.85 -6.48
C ASP A 113 -3.11 8.64 -6.79
N GLN A 114 -3.08 9.94 -6.46
CA GLN A 114 -1.96 10.84 -6.71
C GLN A 114 -1.01 10.99 -5.52
N ALA A 115 -1.26 10.30 -4.40
CA ALA A 115 -0.40 10.36 -3.25
C ALA A 115 0.96 9.67 -3.53
N ASP A 116 2.03 10.33 -3.10
CA ASP A 116 3.40 9.84 -3.25
C ASP A 116 3.71 8.83 -2.12
N TYR A 117 3.28 7.57 -2.27
CA TYR A 117 3.57 6.49 -1.32
C TYR A 117 4.98 5.93 -1.53
N GLU A 118 5.82 5.97 -0.49
CA GLU A 118 7.17 5.43 -0.54
C GLU A 118 7.42 4.42 0.57
N MET A 119 7.93 3.25 0.22
CA MET A 119 8.36 2.23 1.17
C MET A 119 9.88 2.14 1.18
N THR A 120 10.48 2.23 2.36
CA THR A 120 11.94 2.09 2.53
C THR A 120 12.23 0.72 3.13
N VAL A 121 13.03 -0.08 2.43
CA VAL A 121 13.43 -1.43 2.82
C VAL A 121 14.94 -1.47 2.98
N GLU A 122 15.41 -1.82 4.17
CA GLU A 122 16.80 -1.71 4.56
C GLU A 122 17.32 -3.07 5.00
N LEU A 123 18.44 -3.49 4.42
CA LEU A 123 19.20 -4.64 4.88
C LEU A 123 20.13 -4.19 6.00
N PHE A 124 19.99 -4.82 7.16
CA PHE A 124 20.85 -4.59 8.32
C PHE A 124 21.81 -5.77 8.50
N PHE A 125 23.01 -5.49 9.04
CA PHE A 125 24.10 -6.45 9.16
C PHE A 125 24.86 -6.31 10.49
N SER A 126 25.33 -7.44 11.03
CA SER A 126 26.38 -7.55 12.04
C SER A 126 27.29 -8.74 11.75
N ASP A 127 28.61 -8.53 11.90
CA ASP A 127 29.68 -9.51 11.75
C ASP A 127 29.99 -10.29 13.05
N SER A 128 29.13 -10.19 14.07
CA SER A 128 29.39 -10.82 15.37
C SER A 128 29.39 -12.36 15.29
N ASP A 129 30.57 -12.96 15.42
CA ASP A 129 30.75 -14.42 15.47
C ASP A 129 30.16 -15.06 16.74
N TYR A 130 30.01 -14.28 17.81
CA TYR A 130 29.51 -14.76 19.12
C TYR A 130 28.00 -14.62 19.29
N GLY A 131 27.30 -14.22 18.22
CA GLY A 131 25.88 -13.92 18.24
C GLY A 131 25.57 -12.45 18.49
N VAL A 132 24.31 -12.08 18.29
CA VAL A 132 23.83 -10.71 18.44
C VAL A 132 23.07 -10.57 19.75
N ASP A 133 23.33 -9.50 20.50
CA ASP A 133 22.69 -9.21 21.80
C ASP A 133 21.31 -8.57 21.65
N SER A 134 21.11 -7.72 20.64
CA SER A 134 19.82 -7.07 20.36
C SER A 134 19.65 -6.75 18.87
N VAL A 135 18.40 -6.56 18.45
CA VAL A 135 18.07 -6.14 17.07
C VAL A 135 18.67 -4.77 16.71
N ASP A 136 19.04 -3.95 17.69
CA ASP A 136 19.59 -2.61 17.51
C ASP A 136 21.11 -2.56 17.39
N SER A 137 21.82 -3.68 17.58
CA SER A 137 23.27 -3.70 17.38
C SER A 137 23.69 -3.89 15.91
N LEU A 138 22.76 -4.27 15.03
CA LEU A 138 23.03 -4.33 13.58
C LEU A 138 23.03 -2.92 12.97
N THR A 139 23.82 -2.74 11.92
CA THR A 139 23.93 -1.47 11.18
C THR A 139 23.39 -1.61 9.77
N VAL A 140 22.95 -0.49 9.17
CA VAL A 140 22.43 -0.49 7.80
C VAL A 140 23.54 -0.85 6.82
N ALA A 141 23.33 -1.92 6.05
CA ALA A 141 24.20 -2.37 4.98
C ALA A 141 23.77 -1.81 3.62
N SER A 142 22.46 -1.86 3.34
CA SER A 142 21.89 -1.37 2.07
C SER A 142 20.48 -0.84 2.28
N THR A 143 20.10 0.18 1.51
CA THR A 143 18.76 0.79 1.55
C THR A 143 18.16 0.82 0.16
N GLN A 144 16.93 0.34 0.02
CA GLN A 144 16.11 0.46 -1.17
C GLN A 144 14.87 1.31 -0.86
N THR A 145 14.42 2.07 -1.85
CA THR A 145 13.17 2.85 -1.76
C THR A 145 12.26 2.47 -2.92
N LEU A 146 11.11 1.92 -2.60
CA LEU A 146 10.07 1.53 -3.54
C LEU A 146 9.03 2.65 -3.62
N LYS A 147 8.68 3.04 -4.85
CA LYS A 147 7.55 3.93 -5.10
C LYS A 147 6.32 3.08 -5.37
N LEU A 148 5.30 3.24 -4.54
CA LEU A 148 4.09 2.44 -4.62
C LEU A 148 3.02 3.20 -5.38
N HIS A 149 2.51 2.58 -6.44
CA HIS A 149 1.40 3.11 -7.22
C HIS A 149 0.12 2.38 -6.80
N MET A 150 -0.71 3.05 -6.00
CA MET A 150 -1.94 2.51 -5.45
C MET A 150 -3.15 3.17 -6.13
N SER A 151 -4.19 2.38 -6.40
CA SER A 151 -5.48 2.90 -6.84
C SER A 151 -6.51 2.79 -5.72
N CYS A 152 -7.23 3.87 -5.46
CA CYS A 152 -8.27 3.99 -4.44
C CYS A 152 -9.34 2.91 -4.55
N VAL A 153 -9.72 2.54 -5.78
CA VAL A 153 -10.80 1.57 -6.04
C VAL A 153 -10.31 0.18 -6.44
N LYS A 154 -9.07 0.02 -6.93
CA LYS A 154 -8.52 -1.29 -7.32
C LYS A 154 -7.52 -1.86 -6.31
N GLY A 155 -7.05 -1.04 -5.38
CA GLY A 155 -5.92 -1.38 -4.52
C GLY A 155 -4.59 -1.46 -5.28
N LEU A 156 -3.61 -2.08 -4.63
CA LEU A 156 -2.32 -2.47 -5.15
C LEU A 156 -2.11 -3.94 -4.77
N HIS A 157 -1.88 -4.82 -5.73
CA HIS A 157 -1.58 -6.23 -5.44
C HIS A 157 -0.45 -6.68 -6.36
N HIS A 158 0.77 -6.65 -5.86
CA HIS A 158 1.94 -6.83 -6.70
C HIS A 158 3.07 -7.56 -6.00
N HIS A 159 3.75 -8.41 -6.76
CA HIS A 159 4.97 -9.06 -6.31
C HIS A 159 6.19 -8.29 -6.83
N VAL A 160 7.12 -7.97 -5.93
CA VAL A 160 8.29 -7.13 -6.22
C VAL A 160 9.55 -7.74 -5.56
N PRO A 161 10.45 -8.37 -6.32
CA PRO A 161 11.72 -8.84 -5.79
C PRO A 161 12.66 -7.64 -5.59
N ILE A 162 13.00 -7.37 -4.33
CA ILE A 162 13.84 -6.23 -3.95
C ILE A 162 15.29 -6.65 -4.05
N LEU A 163 15.98 -6.15 -5.07
CA LEU A 163 17.41 -6.35 -5.25
C LEU A 163 18.18 -5.29 -4.46
N PHE A 164 19.03 -5.72 -3.53
CA PHE A 164 19.95 -4.83 -2.82
C PHE A 164 21.16 -4.44 -3.70
N ASP A 165 21.99 -3.51 -3.22
CA ASP A 165 23.06 -2.94 -4.03
C ASP A 165 24.14 -3.95 -4.48
N TYR A 166 25.05 -3.50 -5.35
CA TYR A 166 26.11 -4.34 -5.90
C TYR A 166 27.09 -4.87 -4.84
N TYR A 167 27.26 -4.17 -3.72
CA TYR A 167 28.08 -4.61 -2.59
C TYR A 167 27.32 -5.52 -1.63
N HIS A 168 26.01 -5.65 -1.77
CA HIS A 168 25.16 -6.52 -0.97
C HIS A 168 24.26 -7.33 -1.88
N PHE A 169 24.84 -8.07 -2.81
CA PHE A 169 24.11 -8.71 -3.90
C PHE A 169 23.21 -9.84 -3.37
N ALA A 170 21.99 -9.46 -3.01
CA ALA A 170 20.96 -10.32 -2.46
C ALA A 170 19.58 -9.81 -2.89
N VAL A 171 18.60 -10.70 -2.89
CA VAL A 171 17.23 -10.39 -3.28
C VAL A 171 16.28 -10.77 -2.16
N MET A 172 15.37 -9.87 -1.79
CA MET A 172 14.22 -10.19 -0.96
C MET A 172 12.99 -10.41 -1.84
N ASP A 173 12.41 -11.60 -1.77
CA ASP A 173 11.15 -11.96 -2.43
C ASP A 173 9.97 -11.34 -1.67
N THR A 174 9.47 -10.20 -2.16
CA THR A 174 8.44 -9.41 -1.48
C THR A 174 7.12 -9.42 -2.24
N THR A 175 5.99 -9.51 -1.52
CA THR A 175 4.66 -9.22 -2.06
C THR A 175 4.04 -8.07 -1.28
N ILE A 176 3.37 -7.16 -1.98
CA ILE A 176 2.68 -6.01 -1.37
C ILE A 176 1.23 -6.03 -1.82
N HIS A 177 0.33 -6.02 -0.83
CA HIS A 177 -1.10 -5.82 -1.04
C HIS A 177 -1.53 -4.55 -0.31
N ALA A 178 -2.36 -3.71 -0.93
CA ALA A 178 -2.92 -2.53 -0.28
C ALA A 178 -4.30 -2.18 -0.78
N THR A 179 -5.16 -1.68 0.11
CA THR A 179 -6.50 -1.20 -0.23
C THR A 179 -6.92 -0.08 0.73
N VAL A 180 -7.82 0.80 0.27
CA VAL A 180 -8.61 1.61 1.20
C VAL A 180 -9.45 0.66 2.05
N THR A 181 -9.51 0.89 3.36
CA THR A 181 -10.32 0.10 4.30
C THR A 181 -11.42 0.94 4.96
N ALA A 182 -11.24 2.26 5.06
CA ALA A 182 -12.26 3.13 5.62
C ALA A 182 -12.22 4.58 5.10
N LEU A 183 -13.38 5.22 5.09
CA LEU A 183 -13.55 6.67 5.05
C LEU A 183 -14.40 7.11 6.24
N GLY A 184 -13.96 8.12 6.98
CA GLY A 184 -14.68 8.58 8.17
C GLY A 184 -14.28 9.99 8.60
N LEU A 185 -14.85 10.42 9.72
CA LEU A 185 -14.49 11.71 10.32
C LEU A 185 -13.04 11.68 10.81
N PRO A 186 -12.27 12.77 10.65
CA PRO A 186 -10.90 12.86 11.14
C PRO A 186 -10.78 12.62 12.65
N ASP A 187 -9.87 11.73 13.05
CA ASP A 187 -9.49 11.61 14.44
C ASP A 187 -8.62 12.81 14.89
N ASN A 188 -8.76 13.17 16.16
CA ASN A 188 -8.02 14.26 16.80
C ASN A 188 -6.50 14.06 16.79
N SER A 189 -6.04 12.81 16.67
CA SER A 189 -4.61 12.45 16.62
C SER A 189 -3.92 12.97 15.35
N ILE A 190 -4.61 12.94 14.20
CA ILE A 190 -4.10 13.37 12.89
C ILE A 190 -4.16 14.89 12.73
N VAL A 191 -5.17 15.52 13.35
CA VAL A 191 -5.43 16.97 13.22
C VAL A 191 -4.43 17.82 14.02
N ARG A 192 -3.67 17.25 14.97
CA ARG A 192 -2.69 18.02 15.74
C ARG A 192 -1.40 18.29 14.94
N PRO A 193 -0.98 19.56 14.77
CA PRO A 193 0.36 19.86 14.32
C PRO A 193 1.39 19.42 15.37
N VAL A 194 2.55 18.97 14.89
CA VAL A 194 3.76 18.73 15.69
C VAL A 194 3.97 19.88 16.70
N LYS A 195 4.10 19.54 17.98
CA LYS A 195 4.29 20.46 19.12
C LYS A 195 5.37 21.51 18.81
N ASN A 196 4.96 22.75 18.57
CA ASN A 196 5.76 23.95 18.81
C ASN A 196 4.85 25.03 19.40
N SER A 197 4.59 24.99 20.71
CA SER A 197 4.15 26.18 21.45
C SER A 197 4.36 25.99 22.95
N TRP A 198 5.47 26.52 23.44
CA TRP A 198 5.63 26.91 24.83
C TRP A 198 4.74 28.15 25.07
N LEU A 199 3.94 28.13 26.15
CA LEU A 199 3.08 29.20 26.65
C LEU A 199 1.78 29.51 25.87
N GLY A 200 0.67 28.96 26.37
CA GLY A 200 -0.68 29.44 26.04
C GLY A 200 -1.71 28.73 26.91
N LYS A 201 -2.42 29.48 27.78
CA LYS A 201 -3.46 28.95 28.68
C LYS A 201 -4.52 28.18 27.89
N GLN A 202 -4.80 26.94 28.29
CA GLN A 202 -5.89 26.11 27.79
C GLN A 202 -7.23 26.75 28.17
N PRO A 203 -8.15 27.04 27.22
CA PRO A 203 -9.48 27.52 27.58
C PRO A 203 -10.31 26.36 28.15
N SER A 204 -10.83 26.58 29.36
CA SER A 204 -11.72 25.69 30.10
C SER A 204 -13.13 25.66 29.49
N ASN A 205 -13.31 25.00 28.36
CA ASN A 205 -14.56 24.34 27.92
C ASN A 205 -14.32 23.68 26.56
N PRO A 206 -14.41 22.35 26.41
CA PRO A 206 -14.45 21.75 25.08
C PRO A 206 -15.85 22.02 24.51
N ARG A 207 -16.03 23.17 23.84
CA ARG A 207 -17.16 23.31 22.92
C ARG A 207 -16.97 22.23 21.86
N VAL A 208 -17.96 21.34 21.69
CA VAL A 208 -17.99 20.37 20.58
C VAL A 208 -17.97 21.19 19.29
N SER A 209 -16.82 21.24 18.63
CA SER A 209 -16.66 21.95 17.37
C SER A 209 -17.40 21.18 16.28
N THR A 210 -18.20 21.87 15.48
CA THR A 210 -18.84 21.29 14.30
C THR A 210 -17.79 20.61 13.41
N PRO A 211 -17.98 19.35 13.00
CA PRO A 211 -17.04 18.65 12.14
C PRO A 211 -16.77 19.40 10.84
N THR A 212 -15.52 19.41 10.38
CA THR A 212 -15.14 20.04 9.09
C THR A 212 -15.92 19.46 7.93
N PHE A 213 -16.19 18.15 7.94
CA PHE A 213 -17.03 17.49 6.94
C PHE A 213 -18.47 18.02 6.91
N TYR A 214 -19.08 18.26 8.07
CA TYR A 214 -20.40 18.89 8.14
C TYR A 214 -20.39 20.26 7.47
N VAL A 215 -19.36 21.07 7.78
CA VAL A 215 -19.20 22.40 7.17
C VAL A 215 -18.98 22.28 5.66
N ALA A 216 -18.26 21.28 5.17
CA ALA A 216 -18.07 21.05 3.75
C ALA A 216 -19.40 20.77 3.03
N LEU A 217 -20.26 19.93 3.62
CA LEU A 217 -21.56 19.56 3.04
C LEU A 217 -22.59 20.69 3.08
N PHE A 218 -22.64 21.46 4.16
CA PHE A 218 -23.77 22.38 4.41
C PHE A 218 -23.38 23.86 4.48
N SER A 219 -22.14 24.26 4.18
CA SER A 219 -21.76 25.69 4.21
C SER A 219 -22.07 26.44 2.91
N ASN A 220 -22.47 27.71 3.04
CA ASN A 220 -22.86 28.59 1.93
C ASN A 220 -21.73 28.90 0.93
N LYS A 221 -20.47 28.58 1.25
CA LYS A 221 -19.31 28.98 0.43
C LYS A 221 -19.21 28.23 -0.91
N ALA A 222 -19.75 27.01 -1.01
CA ALA A 222 -19.77 26.24 -2.24
C ALA A 222 -20.94 26.62 -3.17
N LEU A 223 -21.96 27.30 -2.65
CA LEU A 223 -23.23 27.57 -3.32
C LEU A 223 -23.36 29.08 -3.59
N ALA A 224 -22.64 29.58 -4.60
CA ALA A 224 -22.75 30.98 -5.04
C ALA A 224 -24.20 31.33 -5.47
N PRO A 225 -24.66 32.59 -5.33
CA PRO A 225 -26.04 32.96 -5.60
C PRO A 225 -26.30 33.03 -7.10
N GLN A 226 -26.63 31.88 -7.70
CA GLN A 226 -27.31 31.83 -8.98
C GLN A 226 -28.82 31.97 -8.71
N SER A 227 -29.46 32.87 -9.46
CA SER A 227 -30.84 33.33 -9.35
C SER A 227 -31.89 32.22 -9.55
N SER A 228 -32.01 31.30 -8.60
CA SER A 228 -32.93 30.15 -8.67
C SER A 228 -34.06 30.25 -7.64
N LYS A 229 -35.22 29.70 -8.00
CA LYS A 229 -36.43 29.62 -7.16
C LYS A 229 -36.35 28.57 -6.03
N THR A 230 -35.29 27.78 -5.97
CA THR A 230 -35.07 26.72 -4.97
C THR A 230 -34.52 27.29 -3.67
N SER A 231 -34.92 26.70 -2.54
CA SER A 231 -34.45 27.16 -1.23
C SER A 231 -32.95 26.84 -1.05
N LEU A 232 -32.24 27.66 -0.26
CA LEU A 232 -30.81 27.43 0.00
C LEU A 232 -30.56 26.07 0.70
N VAL A 233 -31.48 25.65 1.58
CA VAL A 233 -31.43 24.36 2.26
C VAL A 233 -31.56 23.20 1.28
N GLU A 234 -32.46 23.30 0.31
CA GLU A 234 -32.63 22.28 -0.74
C GLU A 234 -31.37 22.11 -1.60
N LYS A 235 -30.66 23.20 -1.91
CA LYS A 235 -29.37 23.12 -2.61
C LYS A 235 -28.28 22.45 -1.78
N GLN A 236 -28.23 22.73 -0.48
CA GLN A 236 -27.28 22.11 0.45
C GLN A 236 -27.53 20.61 0.57
N LEU A 237 -28.80 20.21 0.70
CA LEU A 237 -29.18 18.80 0.76
C LEU A 237 -28.81 18.07 -0.52
N HIS A 238 -29.09 18.65 -1.69
CA HIS A 238 -28.72 18.02 -2.97
C HIS A 238 -27.20 17.82 -3.10
N PHE A 239 -26.41 18.84 -2.74
CA PHE A 239 -24.95 18.70 -2.70
C PHE A 239 -24.49 17.60 -1.72
N ALA A 240 -25.14 17.49 -0.57
CA ALA A 240 -24.85 16.43 0.39
C ALA A 240 -25.19 15.04 -0.16
N TYR A 241 -26.31 14.88 -0.88
CA TYR A 241 -26.70 13.63 -1.54
C TYR A 241 -25.71 13.24 -2.65
N ASP A 242 -25.28 14.20 -3.48
CA ASP A 242 -24.28 13.96 -4.53
C ASP A 242 -22.93 13.51 -3.93
N THR A 243 -22.50 14.20 -2.87
CA THR A 243 -21.26 13.86 -2.15
C THR A 243 -21.35 12.49 -1.50
N HIS A 244 -22.46 12.18 -0.83
CA HIS A 244 -22.73 10.86 -0.25
C HIS A 244 -22.68 9.77 -1.31
N ARG A 245 -23.39 9.93 -2.43
CA ARG A 245 -23.40 8.97 -3.54
C ARG A 245 -21.99 8.71 -4.06
N ALA A 246 -21.16 9.75 -4.22
CA ALA A 246 -19.77 9.62 -4.66
C ALA A 246 -18.89 8.85 -3.65
N LEU A 247 -19.03 9.14 -2.35
CA LEU A 247 -18.25 8.47 -1.30
C LEU A 247 -18.66 7.00 -1.14
N CYS A 248 -19.97 6.70 -1.11
CA CYS A 248 -20.48 5.33 -1.06
C CYS A 248 -20.09 4.54 -2.32
N SER A 249 -20.20 5.16 -3.50
CA SER A 249 -19.72 4.58 -4.76
C SER A 249 -18.24 4.22 -4.70
N THR A 250 -17.40 5.08 -4.11
CA THR A 250 -15.96 4.84 -3.97
C THR A 250 -15.67 3.63 -3.08
N LEU A 251 -16.29 3.55 -1.88
CA LEU A 251 -16.11 2.43 -0.95
C LEU A 251 -16.64 1.11 -1.54
N LEU A 252 -17.83 1.12 -2.16
CA LEU A 252 -18.39 -0.06 -2.83
C LEU A 252 -17.53 -0.50 -4.02
N SER A 253 -16.95 0.45 -4.76
CA SER A 253 -16.01 0.11 -5.84
C SER A 253 -14.76 -0.57 -5.28
N ALA A 254 -14.18 -0.06 -4.19
CA ALA A 254 -13.04 -0.69 -3.54
C ALA A 254 -13.37 -2.13 -3.07
N GLN A 255 -14.53 -2.31 -2.43
CA GLN A 255 -14.99 -3.62 -1.97
C GLN A 255 -15.22 -4.61 -3.11
N THR A 256 -15.94 -4.20 -4.16
CA THR A 256 -16.24 -5.08 -5.30
C THR A 256 -14.99 -5.47 -6.07
N ASN A 257 -14.03 -4.56 -6.27
CA ASN A 257 -12.75 -4.90 -6.89
C ASN A 257 -11.91 -5.83 -6.02
N LEU A 258 -11.88 -5.62 -4.70
CA LEU A 258 -11.19 -6.51 -3.78
C LEU A 258 -11.78 -7.93 -3.82
N LEU A 259 -13.11 -8.08 -3.79
CA LEU A 259 -13.79 -9.37 -3.88
C LEU A 259 -13.58 -10.04 -5.24
N ALA A 260 -13.58 -9.27 -6.34
CA ALA A 260 -13.27 -9.79 -7.67
C ALA A 260 -11.81 -10.29 -7.76
N TYR A 261 -10.88 -9.57 -7.14
CA TYR A 261 -9.48 -10.00 -7.05
C TYR A 261 -9.33 -11.26 -6.18
N PHE A 262 -10.02 -11.31 -5.04
CA PHE A 262 -10.11 -12.51 -4.19
C PHE A 262 -10.57 -13.71 -5.03
N GLN A 263 -11.66 -13.56 -5.79
CA GLN A 263 -12.22 -14.62 -6.62
C GLN A 263 -11.24 -15.11 -7.68
N CYS A 264 -10.56 -14.19 -8.36
CA CYS A 264 -9.51 -14.51 -9.33
C CYS A 264 -8.39 -15.35 -8.70
N LEU A 265 -7.91 -14.98 -7.52
CA LEU A 265 -6.88 -15.76 -6.82
C LEU A 265 -7.39 -17.12 -6.35
N THR A 266 -8.63 -17.21 -5.88
CA THR A 266 -9.24 -18.48 -5.45
C THR A 266 -9.35 -19.48 -6.61
N GLU A 267 -9.60 -19.02 -7.83
CA GLU A 267 -9.60 -19.90 -9.01
C GLU A 267 -8.24 -20.55 -9.28
N LEU A 268 -7.14 -19.89 -8.89
CA LEU A 268 -5.77 -20.41 -9.00
C LEU A 268 -5.43 -21.46 -7.91
N LEU A 269 -6.23 -21.55 -6.85
CA LEU A 269 -6.03 -22.52 -5.78
C LEU A 269 -6.49 -23.93 -6.20
N PRO A 270 -5.86 -24.99 -5.64
CA PRO A 270 -6.39 -26.35 -5.74
C PRO A 270 -7.83 -26.44 -5.22
N ASP A 271 -8.64 -27.33 -5.79
CA ASP A 271 -10.08 -27.43 -5.48
C ASP A 271 -10.39 -27.58 -3.98
N ASN A 272 -9.51 -28.24 -3.22
CA ASN A 272 -9.66 -28.46 -1.78
C ASN A 272 -9.33 -27.24 -0.90
N GLN A 273 -8.82 -26.16 -1.48
CA GLN A 273 -8.47 -24.90 -0.81
C GLN A 273 -9.36 -23.73 -1.26
N ARG A 274 -10.31 -23.98 -2.18
CA ARG A 274 -11.22 -22.95 -2.66
C ARG A 274 -12.25 -22.60 -1.59
N MET A 275 -12.58 -21.32 -1.49
CA MET A 275 -13.61 -20.79 -0.60
C MET A 275 -14.71 -20.09 -1.42
N GLU A 276 -15.94 -20.16 -0.92
CA GLU A 276 -17.04 -19.35 -1.43
C GLU A 276 -16.87 -17.89 -0.98
N ILE A 277 -16.77 -16.99 -1.96
CA ILE A 277 -16.61 -15.56 -1.70
C ILE A 277 -17.96 -14.90 -1.92
N GLY A 278 -18.39 -14.08 -0.95
CA GLY A 278 -19.63 -13.33 -1.05
C GLY A 278 -19.65 -12.40 -2.27
N MET A 279 -20.81 -12.25 -2.88
CA MET A 279 -21.04 -11.27 -3.94
C MET A 279 -21.72 -10.03 -3.40
N VAL A 280 -21.36 -8.86 -3.95
CA VAL A 280 -22.02 -7.59 -3.66
C VAL A 280 -22.64 -7.08 -4.94
N ASP A 281 -23.97 -6.92 -4.96
CA ASP A 281 -24.64 -6.19 -6.03
C ASP A 281 -24.40 -4.69 -5.82
N TYR A 282 -23.46 -4.15 -6.57
CA TYR A 282 -23.06 -2.75 -6.51
C TYR A 282 -24.25 -1.80 -6.75
N GLY A 283 -25.09 -2.11 -7.75
CA GLY A 283 -26.18 -1.22 -8.17
C GLY A 283 -27.28 -1.18 -7.13
N GLU A 284 -27.77 -2.35 -6.73
CA GLU A 284 -28.84 -2.48 -5.73
C GLU A 284 -28.42 -1.84 -4.40
N LYS A 285 -27.18 -2.10 -3.95
CA LYS A 285 -26.69 -1.56 -2.68
C LYS A 285 -26.53 -0.04 -2.70
N LEU A 286 -25.99 0.53 -3.79
CA LEU A 286 -25.83 1.98 -3.90
C LEU A 286 -27.20 2.68 -3.96
N ASP A 287 -28.15 2.14 -4.72
CA ASP A 287 -29.48 2.74 -4.84
C ASP A 287 -30.27 2.67 -3.52
N ALA A 288 -30.11 1.58 -2.75
CA ALA A 288 -30.70 1.47 -1.40
C ALA A 288 -30.13 2.52 -0.42
N LEU A 289 -28.81 2.76 -0.44
CA LEU A 289 -28.18 3.79 0.38
C LEU A 289 -28.64 5.19 -0.02
N CYS A 290 -28.68 5.49 -1.33
CA CYS A 290 -29.14 6.78 -1.84
C CYS A 290 -30.61 7.03 -1.47
N SER A 291 -31.48 6.03 -1.64
CA SER A 291 -32.90 6.14 -1.26
C SER A 291 -33.08 6.41 0.24
N THR A 292 -32.22 5.81 1.08
CA THR A 292 -32.26 5.99 2.54
C THR A 292 -31.86 7.40 2.94
N VAL A 293 -30.77 7.94 2.38
CA VAL A 293 -30.31 9.30 2.71
C VAL A 293 -31.27 10.38 2.19
N GLU A 294 -31.87 10.18 1.01
CA GLU A 294 -32.84 11.11 0.41
C GLU A 294 -34.16 11.16 1.19
N ALA A 295 -34.47 10.13 1.97
CA ALA A 295 -35.64 10.09 2.84
C ALA A 295 -35.47 10.87 4.17
N THR A 296 -34.25 11.32 4.50
CA THR A 296 -33.96 12.06 5.73
C THR A 296 -34.49 13.50 5.70
N VAL A 297 -34.76 14.09 6.86
CA VAL A 297 -35.33 15.44 7.00
C VAL A 297 -34.31 16.40 7.62
N GLY A 298 -33.71 17.23 6.76
CA GLY A 298 -32.83 18.32 7.17
C GLY A 298 -31.37 17.90 7.44
N CYS A 299 -30.49 18.90 7.58
CA CYS A 299 -29.05 18.69 7.51
C CYS A 299 -28.48 17.77 8.59
N GLU A 300 -29.00 17.81 9.82
CA GLU A 300 -28.51 16.97 10.93
C GLU A 300 -28.80 15.49 10.70
N GLU A 301 -30.03 15.15 10.30
CA GLU A 301 -30.43 13.77 10.03
C GLU A 301 -29.70 13.22 8.81
N THR A 302 -29.61 14.03 7.73
CA THR A 302 -28.81 13.69 6.54
C THR A 302 -27.35 13.44 6.92
N PHE A 303 -26.71 14.32 7.70
CA PHE A 303 -25.31 14.15 8.10
C PHE A 303 -25.09 12.86 8.91
N SER A 304 -25.97 12.60 9.86
CA SER A 304 -25.93 11.39 10.69
C SER A 304 -26.04 10.13 9.82
N GLN A 305 -26.97 10.13 8.86
CA GLN A 305 -27.13 9.02 7.92
C GLN A 305 -25.90 8.83 7.03
N VAL A 306 -25.34 9.91 6.48
CA VAL A 306 -24.10 9.85 5.70
C VAL A 306 -22.97 9.21 6.50
N CYS A 307 -22.74 9.65 7.74
CA CYS A 307 -21.70 9.08 8.59
C CYS A 307 -21.95 7.60 8.92
N SER A 308 -23.21 7.24 9.17
CA SER A 308 -23.62 5.85 9.42
C SER A 308 -23.30 4.95 8.23
N ASP A 309 -23.69 5.36 7.02
CA ASP A 309 -23.47 4.59 5.79
C ASP A 309 -21.98 4.41 5.51
N LEU A 310 -21.16 5.46 5.67
CA LEU A 310 -19.71 5.38 5.50
C LEU A 310 -19.07 4.42 6.50
N ASN A 311 -19.49 4.45 7.77
CA ASN A 311 -18.99 3.54 8.80
C ASN A 311 -19.37 2.08 8.52
N ASN A 312 -20.61 1.83 8.06
CA ASN A 312 -21.08 0.50 7.72
C ASN A 312 -20.30 -0.08 6.53
N LEU A 313 -20.18 0.68 5.43
CA LEU A 313 -19.39 0.27 4.26
C LEU A 313 -17.91 0.06 4.60
N SER A 314 -17.32 0.93 5.42
CA SER A 314 -15.94 0.80 5.87
C SER A 314 -15.74 -0.48 6.72
N SER A 315 -16.72 -0.82 7.56
CA SER A 315 -16.66 -2.04 8.38
C SER A 315 -16.71 -3.30 7.52
N GLU A 316 -17.58 -3.34 6.52
CA GLU A 316 -17.65 -4.46 5.59
C GLU A 316 -16.40 -4.60 4.72
N LEU A 317 -15.85 -3.48 4.24
CA LEU A 317 -14.60 -3.47 3.46
C LEU A 317 -13.41 -3.96 4.30
N SER A 318 -13.32 -3.50 5.55
CA SER A 318 -12.30 -3.95 6.51
C SER A 318 -12.42 -5.44 6.82
N LEU A 319 -13.65 -5.98 6.89
CA LEU A 319 -13.88 -7.41 7.06
C LEU A 319 -13.42 -8.20 5.82
N ALA A 320 -13.80 -7.76 4.62
CA ALA A 320 -13.39 -8.40 3.37
C ALA A 320 -11.85 -8.40 3.22
N TRP A 321 -11.20 -7.29 3.59
CA TRP A 321 -9.75 -7.18 3.62
C TRP A 321 -9.10 -8.12 4.64
N SER A 322 -9.64 -8.21 5.86
CA SER A 322 -9.14 -9.14 6.87
C SER A 322 -9.22 -10.60 6.40
N GLN A 323 -10.35 -10.98 5.78
CA GLN A 323 -10.50 -12.30 5.18
C GLN A 323 -9.50 -12.51 4.04
N PHE A 324 -9.33 -11.54 3.14
CA PHE A 324 -8.33 -11.64 2.08
C PHE A 324 -6.93 -11.93 2.63
N LEU A 325 -6.51 -11.19 3.67
CA LEU A 325 -5.22 -11.40 4.29
C LEU A 325 -5.10 -12.78 4.95
N GLU A 326 -6.13 -13.25 5.65
CA GLU A 326 -6.12 -14.58 6.27
C GLU A 326 -5.88 -15.71 5.26
N PHE A 327 -6.45 -15.60 4.05
CA PHE A 327 -6.38 -16.66 3.05
C PHE A 327 -5.16 -16.60 2.13
N PHE A 328 -4.67 -15.39 1.80
CA PHE A 328 -3.65 -15.22 0.77
C PHE A 328 -2.28 -14.76 1.26
N THR A 329 -2.17 -14.25 2.49
CA THR A 329 -0.88 -13.84 3.04
C THR A 329 0.10 -15.02 3.00
N LEU A 330 1.22 -14.84 2.31
CA LEU A 330 2.29 -15.83 2.17
C LEU A 330 1.81 -17.19 1.63
N ASN A 331 0.69 -17.21 0.89
CA ASN A 331 0.11 -18.44 0.37
C ASN A 331 1.02 -19.05 -0.72
N LYS A 332 1.61 -20.21 -0.40
CA LYS A 332 2.59 -20.92 -1.25
C LYS A 332 2.03 -21.33 -2.62
N ALA A 333 0.71 -21.51 -2.74
CA ALA A 333 0.09 -21.80 -4.02
C ALA A 333 0.01 -20.55 -4.91
N ILE A 334 -0.19 -19.37 -4.33
CA ILE A 334 -0.36 -18.10 -5.07
C ILE A 334 0.97 -17.43 -5.42
N LEU A 335 1.97 -17.46 -4.53
CA LEU A 335 3.27 -16.79 -4.74
C LEU A 335 3.95 -17.11 -6.09
N PRO A 336 3.96 -18.36 -6.60
CA PRO A 336 4.52 -18.65 -7.93
C PRO A 336 3.81 -17.92 -9.08
N PHE A 337 2.48 -17.75 -8.99
CA PHE A 337 1.71 -17.02 -10.00
C PHE A 337 2.04 -15.52 -9.97
N MET A 338 2.09 -14.93 -8.79
CA MET A 338 2.44 -13.52 -8.61
C MET A 338 3.87 -13.22 -9.13
N ARG A 339 4.83 -14.11 -8.85
CA ARG A 339 6.19 -14.03 -9.40
C ARG A 339 6.23 -14.08 -10.92
N LYS A 340 5.45 -15.01 -11.51
CA LYS A 340 5.33 -15.14 -12.96
C LYS A 340 4.72 -13.89 -13.60
N GLU A 341 3.69 -13.34 -12.97
CA GLU A 341 3.03 -12.12 -13.46
C GLU A 341 3.98 -10.93 -13.45
N HIS A 342 4.69 -10.70 -12.34
CA HIS A 342 5.74 -9.68 -12.27
C HIS A 342 6.85 -9.89 -13.33
N HIS A 343 7.29 -11.13 -13.55
CA HIS A 343 8.26 -11.45 -14.60
C HIS A 343 7.74 -11.07 -16.00
N ASN A 344 6.48 -11.38 -16.31
CA ASN A 344 5.86 -11.04 -17.58
C ASN A 344 5.77 -9.52 -17.78
N GLN A 345 5.38 -8.78 -16.74
CA GLN A 345 5.30 -7.32 -16.78
C GLN A 345 6.68 -6.69 -17.04
N ARG A 346 7.73 -7.19 -16.39
CA ARG A 346 9.11 -6.76 -16.67
C ARG A 346 9.53 -7.02 -18.10
N LEU A 347 9.20 -8.19 -18.65
CA LEU A 347 9.49 -8.50 -20.05
C LEU A 347 8.70 -7.59 -21.01
N SER A 348 7.44 -7.27 -20.69
CA SER A 348 6.62 -6.33 -21.47
C SER A 348 7.25 -4.94 -21.47
N HIS A 349 7.52 -4.36 -20.30
CA HIS A 349 8.15 -3.04 -20.17
C HIS A 349 9.51 -2.96 -20.84
N PHE A 350 10.32 -4.03 -20.69
CA PHE A 350 11.58 -4.15 -21.42
C PHE A 350 11.29 -4.12 -22.93
N SER A 351 10.39 -4.96 -23.42
CA SER A 351 10.05 -5.00 -24.85
C SER A 351 9.55 -3.67 -25.39
N GLU A 352 8.75 -2.91 -24.65
CA GLU A 352 8.26 -1.58 -25.02
C GLU A 352 9.41 -0.56 -25.11
N ALA A 353 10.32 -0.58 -24.15
CA ALA A 353 11.50 0.29 -24.14
C ALA A 353 12.40 0.07 -25.37
N PHE A 354 12.50 -1.17 -25.87
CA PHE A 354 13.28 -1.49 -27.07
C PHE A 354 12.47 -1.39 -28.37
N SER A 355 11.15 -1.61 -28.33
CA SER A 355 10.26 -1.53 -29.51
C SER A 355 9.99 -0.09 -29.94
N LEU A 356 10.20 0.90 -29.07
CA LEU A 356 10.22 2.32 -29.43
C LEU A 356 11.44 2.72 -30.29
N ARG A 357 12.29 1.77 -30.74
CA ARG A 357 13.37 2.00 -31.72
C ARG A 357 13.31 1.13 -32.97
N SER A 358 12.34 0.22 -33.15
CA SER A 358 12.21 -0.53 -34.42
C SER A 358 11.08 0.03 -35.28
N ILE A 359 11.50 0.77 -36.30
CA ILE A 359 10.77 1.11 -37.51
C ILE A 359 9.95 -0.09 -38.02
N HIS A 360 8.71 0.19 -38.43
CA HIS A 360 7.84 -0.57 -39.34
C HIS A 360 8.25 -2.01 -39.67
N GLY A 361 7.49 -2.96 -39.14
CA GLY A 361 7.21 -4.23 -39.80
C GLY A 361 8.27 -5.32 -39.65
N MET A 362 8.32 -5.99 -38.50
CA MET A 362 8.73 -7.39 -38.42
C MET A 362 7.96 -8.12 -37.32
N ASN A 363 7.36 -9.26 -37.68
CA ASN A 363 6.68 -10.18 -36.77
C ASN A 363 7.68 -10.80 -35.79
N PHE A 364 7.74 -10.30 -34.55
CA PHE A 364 8.58 -10.83 -33.49
C PHE A 364 7.86 -11.92 -32.69
N LYS A 365 7.92 -13.17 -33.16
CA LYS A 365 7.59 -14.36 -32.33
C LYS A 365 8.68 -15.43 -32.25
N ALA A 366 9.88 -15.23 -32.83
CA ALA A 366 10.86 -16.32 -32.92
C ALA A 366 12.33 -15.97 -32.65
N HIS A 367 12.66 -14.83 -32.01
CA HIS A 367 14.08 -14.44 -31.80
C HIS A 367 14.50 -14.06 -30.37
N GLN A 368 13.67 -14.33 -29.35
CA GLN A 368 13.95 -13.92 -27.97
C GLN A 368 15.11 -14.65 -27.26
N ILE A 369 15.63 -15.77 -27.77
CA ILE A 369 16.72 -16.52 -27.12
C ILE A 369 18.12 -16.06 -27.60
N SER A 370 18.25 -15.55 -28.83
CA SER A 370 19.55 -15.13 -29.39
C SER A 370 20.04 -13.79 -28.83
N CYS A 371 19.14 -12.83 -28.58
CA CYS A 371 19.51 -11.51 -28.06
C CYS A 371 20.09 -11.55 -26.63
N PHE A 372 19.66 -12.51 -25.80
CA PHE A 372 20.13 -12.61 -24.41
C PHE A 372 21.63 -12.95 -24.30
N ASN A 373 22.15 -13.80 -25.19
CA ASN A 373 23.57 -14.15 -25.23
C ASN A 373 24.43 -12.99 -25.77
N ASN A 374 23.90 -12.23 -26.73
CA ASN A 374 24.61 -11.08 -27.32
C ASN A 374 24.71 -9.89 -26.35
N ILE A 375 23.70 -9.62 -25.52
CA ILE A 375 23.74 -8.55 -24.51
C ILE A 375 24.71 -8.91 -23.37
N ARG A 376 24.77 -10.19 -22.96
CA ARG A 376 25.73 -10.67 -21.94
C ARG A 376 27.18 -10.58 -22.43
N ALA A 377 27.42 -10.78 -23.72
CA ALA A 377 28.72 -10.58 -24.35
C ALA A 377 29.08 -9.08 -24.47
N TRP A 378 28.11 -8.24 -24.82
CA TRP A 378 28.28 -6.78 -24.96
C TRP A 378 28.60 -6.09 -23.63
N LEU A 379 27.96 -6.52 -22.53
CA LEU A 379 28.25 -6.03 -21.17
C LEU A 379 29.64 -6.45 -20.65
N ARG A 380 30.16 -7.59 -21.11
CA ARG A 380 31.53 -8.04 -20.77
C ARG A 380 32.62 -7.33 -21.59
N ALA A 381 32.30 -6.89 -22.80
CA ALA A 381 33.24 -6.25 -23.71
C ALA A 381 33.45 -4.75 -23.44
N SER A 382 32.52 -4.10 -22.72
CA SER A 382 32.54 -2.64 -22.50
C SER A 382 33.27 -2.28 -21.20
N ARG A 383 34.59 -2.48 -21.14
CA ARG A 383 35.44 -2.09 -20.00
C ARG A 383 35.93 -0.63 -20.02
N ASP A 384 35.75 0.12 -21.11
CA ASP A 384 36.41 1.42 -21.30
C ASP A 384 35.48 2.54 -21.85
N LEU A 385 34.31 2.77 -21.26
CA LEU A 385 33.56 4.00 -21.56
C LEU A 385 32.97 4.65 -20.30
N VAL A 386 33.69 5.68 -19.83
CA VAL A 386 33.17 6.74 -18.99
C VAL A 386 32.07 7.46 -19.77
N ILE A 387 30.81 7.36 -19.33
CA ILE A 387 29.71 8.14 -19.89
C ILE A 387 29.14 9.04 -18.80
N THR A 388 29.48 10.32 -18.95
CA THR A 388 28.97 11.48 -18.23
C THR A 388 27.45 11.61 -18.38
N ARG A 389 26.74 11.79 -17.26
CA ARG A 389 25.34 12.24 -17.17
C ARG A 389 25.21 13.68 -17.72
N PRO A 390 24.08 14.09 -18.35
CA PRO A 390 22.76 14.09 -17.71
C PRO A 390 21.56 13.92 -18.67
N PHE A 391 20.98 12.72 -18.80
CA PHE A 391 19.64 12.55 -19.41
C PHE A 391 18.89 11.30 -18.89
N LEU A 392 19.37 10.68 -17.81
CA LEU A 392 18.97 9.33 -17.35
C LEU A 392 18.23 9.32 -16.00
N GLN A 393 17.62 10.43 -15.58
CA GLN A 393 17.06 10.53 -14.22
C GLN A 393 15.54 10.33 -14.11
N TYR A 394 14.82 10.10 -15.22
CA TYR A 394 13.34 10.07 -15.21
C TYR A 394 12.66 8.74 -15.58
N LYS A 395 13.40 7.66 -15.85
CA LYS A 395 12.78 6.37 -16.28
C LYS A 395 13.27 5.11 -15.57
N TRP A 396 14.07 5.22 -14.52
CA TRP A 396 14.61 4.06 -13.80
C TRP A 396 13.86 3.68 -12.52
N SER A 397 12.87 4.48 -12.09
CA SER A 397 12.07 4.20 -10.88
C SER A 397 10.92 3.20 -11.07
N VAL A 398 10.84 2.52 -12.23
CA VAL A 398 9.80 1.52 -12.55
C VAL A 398 10.43 0.14 -12.82
N LEU A 399 11.71 -0.06 -12.46
CA LEU A 399 12.47 -1.28 -12.76
C LEU A 399 13.13 -1.96 -11.55
N CYS A 400 12.90 -1.43 -10.33
CA CYS A 400 13.30 -2.06 -9.08
C CYS A 400 12.08 -2.23 -8.18
#